data_AF-A0A962KHB6-F1
#
_entry.id   AF-A0A962KHB6-F1
#
_cell.length_a   1.000
_cell.length_b   1.000
_cell.length_c   1.000
_cell.angle_alpha   90.00
_cell.angle_beta   90.00
_cell.angle_gamma   90.00
#
_symmetry.space_group_name_H-M   'P 1'
#
loop_
_entity.id
_entity.type
_entity.pdbx_description
1 polymer ?
#
loop_
_entity_poly.entity_id
_entity_poly.type
_entity_poly.pdbx_seq_one_letter_code
_entity_poly.pdbx_strand_id
1 'polypeptide(L)' 'MSNEVAVLGVGMHPWGKWGRNFVEYGVKAARDALKDAGVSWRDIQFVAGANTMRCGYPGYVSGATFCQALGWN' A
#
# COMPACT_ATOMS: atom_id res chain seq x y z
N MET A 1 -21.40 -3.14 20.14
CA MET A 1 -20.47 -2.27 19.40
C MET A 1 -20.89 -2.28 17.94
N SER A 2 -20.93 -1.13 17.26
CA SER A 2 -21.23 -1.10 15.83
C SER A 2 -19.97 -1.51 15.05
N ASN A 3 -20.13 -2.36 14.04
CA ASN A 3 -19.06 -2.81 13.13
C ASN A 3 -18.92 -1.81 11.97
N GLU A 4 -18.88 -0.51 12.28
CA GLU A 4 -18.77 0.51 11.25
C GLU A 4 -17.32 0.60 10.75
N VAL A 5 -17.18 0.84 9.45
CA VAL A 5 -15.89 0.92 8.76
C VAL A 5 -15.76 2.32 8.16
N ALA A 6 -14.62 2.96 8.36
CA ALA A 6 -14.32 4.27 7.80
C ALA A 6 -13.01 4.23 6.99
N VAL A 7 -12.95 5.04 5.94
CA VAL A 7 -11.71 5.33 5.21
C VAL A 7 -11.05 6.52 5.89
N LEU A 8 -9.88 6.30 6.49
CA LEU A 8 -9.17 7.36 7.22
C LEU A 8 -8.26 8.19 6.32
N GLY A 9 -7.72 7.59 5.24
CA GLY A 9 -6.87 8.31 4.31
C GLY A 9 -6.67 7.58 3.00
N VAL A 10 -6.30 8.34 1.96
CA VAL A 10 -6.05 7.83 0.62
C VAL A 10 -4.71 8.35 0.09
N GLY A 11 -4.08 7.56 -0.78
CA GLY A 11 -2.80 7.93 -1.34
C GLY A 11 -2.60 7.31 -2.71
N MET A 12 -1.96 8.07 -3.60
CA MET A 12 -1.71 7.65 -4.97
C MET A 12 -0.41 8.29 -5.45
N HIS A 13 0.44 7.49 -6.10
CA HIS A 13 1.53 8.05 -6.87
C HIS A 13 0.94 8.73 -8.12
N PRO A 14 1.33 9.98 -8.47
CA PRO A 14 0.86 10.63 -9.69
C PRO A 14 1.11 9.71 -10.88
N TRP A 15 0.04 9.35 -11.58
CA TRP A 15 -0.01 8.23 -12.52
C TRP A 15 1.18 8.15 -13.49
N GLY A 16 1.56 6.91 -13.80
CA GLY A 16 2.44 6.58 -14.91
C GLY A 16 3.45 5.50 -14.53
N LYS A 17 3.47 4.45 -15.34
CA LYS A 17 4.48 3.38 -15.29
C LYS A 17 5.71 3.90 -16.04
N TRP A 18 6.40 4.85 -15.43
CA TRP A 18 7.60 5.53 -15.97
C TRP A 18 8.86 4.65 -15.91
N GLY A 19 8.71 3.33 -16.04
CA GLY A 19 9.81 2.37 -15.99
C GLY A 19 10.46 2.14 -14.62
N ARG A 20 9.95 2.74 -13.53
CA ARG A 20 10.46 2.48 -12.18
C ARG A 20 9.91 1.21 -11.55
N ASN A 21 10.59 0.76 -10.50
CA ASN A 21 10.17 -0.35 -9.67
C ASN A 21 8.77 -0.09 -9.08
N PHE A 22 7.87 -1.06 -9.20
CA PHE A 22 6.50 -0.94 -8.68
C PHE A 22 6.45 -0.69 -7.16
N VAL A 23 7.47 -1.16 -6.42
CA VAL A 23 7.59 -0.96 -4.97
C VAL A 23 7.67 0.53 -4.64
N GLU A 24 8.37 1.33 -5.44
CA GLU A 24 8.46 2.78 -5.21
C GLU A 24 7.09 3.45 -5.29
N TYR A 25 6.26 3.04 -6.26
CA TYR A 25 4.91 3.58 -6.41
C TYR A 25 4.01 3.19 -5.24
N GLY A 26 4.07 1.92 -4.81
CA GLY A 26 3.33 1.43 -3.66
C GLY A 26 3.73 2.12 -2.36
N VAL A 27 5.03 2.28 -2.12
CA VAL A 27 5.56 2.97 -0.92
C VAL A 27 5.15 4.44 -0.91
N LYS A 28 5.21 5.15 -2.04
CA LYS A 28 4.75 6.54 -2.13
C LYS A 28 3.26 6.63 -1.80
N ALA A 29 2.43 5.81 -2.44
CA ALA A 29 0.99 5.79 -2.21
C ALA A 29 0.65 5.46 -0.75
N ALA A 30 1.30 4.46 -0.15
CA ALA A 30 1.10 4.08 1.24
C ALA A 30 1.49 5.22 2.22
N ARG A 31 2.63 5.88 2.00
CA ARG A 31 3.06 7.02 2.83
C ARG A 31 2.12 8.21 2.74
N ASP A 32 1.60 8.49 1.55
CA ASP A 32 0.60 9.55 1.37
C ASP A 32 -0.70 9.21 2.11
N ALA A 33 -1.18 7.97 2.00
CA ALA A 33 -2.39 7.51 2.69
C ALA A 33 -2.26 7.57 4.22
N LEU A 34 -1.11 7.16 4.76
CA LEU A 34 -0.82 7.25 6.19
C LEU A 34 -0.78 8.70 6.68
N LYS A 35 -0.19 9.60 5.88
CA LYS A 35 -0.14 11.03 6.17
C LYS A 35 -1.55 11.64 6.18
N ASP A 36 -2.37 11.32 5.19
CA ASP A 36 -3.76 11.78 5.08
C ASP A 36 -4.60 11.27 6.27
N ALA A 37 -4.41 10.01 6.66
CA ALA A 37 -5.05 9.41 7.83
C ALA A 37 -4.54 9.94 9.18
N GLY A 38 -3.40 10.62 9.22
CA GLY A 38 -2.81 11.12 10.47
C GLY A 38 -2.34 10.01 11.43
N VAL A 39 -2.06 8.82 10.94
CA VAL A 39 -1.65 7.65 11.75
C VAL A 39 -0.21 7.21 11.45
N SER A 40 0.43 6.57 12.41
CA SER A 40 1.74 5.95 12.21
C SER A 40 1.59 4.63 11.47
N TRP A 41 2.59 4.25 10.67
CA TRP A 41 2.60 2.92 10.04
C TRP A 41 2.56 1.79 11.06
N ARG A 42 3.07 2.02 12.28
CA ARG A 42 3.08 1.04 13.38
C ARG A 42 1.70 0.76 13.96
N ASP A 43 0.72 1.62 13.68
CA ASP A 43 -0.66 1.45 14.12
C ASP A 43 -1.45 0.52 13.19
N ILE A 44 -0.90 0.21 12.01
CA ILE A 44 -1.54 -0.65 11.02
C ILE A 44 -1.26 -2.11 11.35
N GLN A 45 -2.31 -2.89 11.53
CA GLN A 45 -2.22 -4.29 11.94
C GLN A 45 -2.22 -5.27 10.75
N PHE A 46 -2.70 -4.82 9.59
CA PHE A 46 -2.86 -5.66 8.42
C PHE A 46 -2.71 -4.86 7.13
N VAL A 47 -2.06 -5.45 6.14
CA VAL A 47 -1.91 -4.88 4.80
C VAL A 47 -2.28 -5.93 3.78
N ALA A 48 -3.29 -5.60 2.97
CA ALA A 48 -3.58 -6.31 1.74
C ALA A 48 -3.00 -5.54 0.56
N GLY A 49 -2.29 -6.24 -0.34
CA GLY A 49 -1.78 -5.69 -1.58
C GLY A 49 -2.25 -6.52 -2.76
N ALA A 50 -2.62 -5.85 -3.85
CA ALA A 50 -2.94 -6.48 -5.12
C ALA A 50 -2.16 -5.80 -6.25
N ASN A 51 -1.65 -6.60 -7.18
CA ASN A 51 -1.01 -6.12 -8.39
C ASN A 51 -1.35 -7.07 -9.56
N THR A 52 -1.57 -6.48 -10.73
CA THR A 52 -1.82 -7.26 -11.95
C THR A 52 -0.60 -7.18 -12.85
N MET A 53 0.18 -8.25 -12.87
CA MET A 53 1.25 -8.46 -13.84
C MET A 53 0.77 -9.47 -14.89
N ARG A 54 0.94 -9.16 -16.18
CA ARG A 54 0.67 -10.08 -17.31
C ARG A 54 -0.64 -10.87 -17.17
N CYS A 55 -1.76 -10.17 -17.00
CA CYS A 55 -3.10 -10.76 -16.83
C CYS A 55 -3.33 -11.56 -15.52
N GLY A 56 -2.59 -11.27 -14.43
CA GLY A 56 -2.97 -11.72 -13.09
C GLY A 56 -2.29 -13.00 -12.63
N TYR A 57 -0.98 -13.12 -12.87
CA TYR A 57 -0.20 -14.25 -12.37
C TYR A 57 -0.37 -14.43 -10.84
N PRO A 58 -0.82 -15.60 -10.38
CA PRO A 58 -0.89 -15.92 -8.95
C PRO A 58 0.51 -15.93 -8.31
N GLY A 59 0.58 -15.63 -7.01
CA GLY A 59 1.81 -15.74 -6.21
C GLY A 59 2.61 -14.46 -6.01
N TYR A 60 2.18 -13.32 -6.56
CA TYR A 60 2.80 -12.04 -6.23
C TYR A 60 2.34 -11.53 -4.85
N VAL A 61 3.30 -11.31 -3.97
CA VAL A 61 3.05 -10.93 -2.57
C VAL A 61 3.23 -9.42 -2.37
N SER A 62 2.53 -8.60 -3.17
CA SER A 62 2.72 -7.15 -3.20
C SER A 62 2.53 -6.49 -1.83
N GLY A 63 1.56 -6.95 -1.02
CA GLY A 63 1.38 -6.48 0.35
C GLY A 63 2.63 -6.67 1.22
N ALA A 64 3.19 -7.88 1.26
CA ALA A 64 4.41 -8.16 2.01
C ALA A 64 5.61 -7.36 1.50
N THR A 65 5.72 -7.20 0.17
CA THR A 65 6.77 -6.36 -0.44
C THR A 65 6.68 -4.90 0.04
N PHE A 66 5.47 -4.34 0.11
CA PHE A 66 5.28 -2.97 0.60
C PHE A 66 5.53 -2.87 2.11
N CYS A 67 5.07 -3.83 2.92
CA CYS A 67 5.35 -3.87 4.35
C CYS A 67 6.85 -3.85 4.63
N GLN A 68 7.60 -4.74 3.98
CA GLN A 68 9.05 -4.80 4.12
C GLN A 68 9.71 -3.46 3.72
N ALA A 69 9.29 -2.86 2.60
CA ALA A 69 9.83 -1.59 2.13
C ALA A 69 9.44 -0.39 3.02
N LEU A 70 8.34 -0.49 3.77
CA LEU A 70 7.92 0.49 4.78
C LEU A 70 8.67 0.32 6.12
N GLY A 71 9.43 -0.78 6.28
CA GLY A 71 10.21 -1.08 7.48
C GLY A 71 9.50 -2.00 8.47
N TRP A 72 8.55 -2.82 8.01
CA TRP A 72 7.94 -3.87 8.82
C TRP A 72 8.86 -5.09 8.81
N ASN A 73 9.18 -5.63 9.99
CA ASN A 73 10.12 -6.73 10.18
C ASN A 73 9.71 -7.65 11.33
#